data_AF-A0A354I853-F1
#
_entry.id   AF-A0A354I853-F1
#
_cell.length_a   1.000
_cell.length_b   1.000
_cell.length_c   1.000
_cell.angle_alpha   90.00
_cell.angle_beta   90.00
_cell.angle_gamma   90.00
#
_symmetry.space_group_name_H-M   'P 1'
#
loop_
_entity.id
_entity.type
_entity.pdbx_description
1 polymer ?
#
loop_
_entity_poly.entity_id
_entity_poly.type
_entity_poly.pdbx_seq_one_letter_code
_entity_poly.pdbx_strand_id
1 'polypeptide(L)' 'MAKENSFQRANEEIDILMSEVKARTGWSDDKMAKSIGIGKQTIRNKRRDKKLYTLPFVSIMNLAKMMGYTIKIEKRDVYI' A
#
# COMPACT_ATOMS: atom_id res chain seq x y z
N MET A 1 -6.84 3.95 -25.88
CA MET A 1 -6.28 4.06 -24.51
C MET A 1 -6.47 2.72 -23.83
N ALA A 2 -5.40 2.03 -23.44
CA ALA A 2 -5.53 0.73 -22.77
C ALA A 2 -6.27 0.93 -21.43
N LYS A 3 -7.30 0.11 -21.17
CA LYS A 3 -7.97 0.10 -19.87
C LYS A 3 -6.93 -0.22 -18.81
N GLU A 4 -6.75 0.68 -17.85
CA GLU A 4 -5.98 0.39 -16.63
C GLU A 4 -6.52 -0.88 -15.98
N ASN A 5 -5.61 -1.82 -15.72
CA ASN A 5 -5.96 -3.03 -14.99
C ASN A 5 -6.25 -2.66 -13.53
N SER A 6 -7.20 -3.34 -12.87
CA SER A 6 -7.56 -3.11 -11.47
C SER A 6 -6.35 -3.10 -10.52
N PHE A 7 -5.32 -3.89 -10.85
CA PHE A 7 -4.05 -3.91 -10.14
C PHE A 7 -3.26 -2.60 -10.18
N GLN A 8 -3.30 -1.86 -11.29
CA GLN A 8 -2.63 -0.57 -11.45
C GLN A 8 -3.32 0.49 -10.59
N ARG A 9 -4.65 0.56 -10.63
CA ARG A 9 -5.43 1.48 -9.79
C ARG A 9 -5.22 1.27 -8.30
N ALA A 10 -5.25 0.01 -7.86
CA ALA A 10 -4.94 -0.32 -6.47
C ALA A 10 -3.54 0.15 -6.04
N ASN A 11 -2.57 0.13 -6.96
CA ASN A 11 -1.23 0.63 -6.69
C ASN A 11 -1.16 2.15 -6.56
N GLU A 12 -1.94 2.89 -7.34
CA GLU A 12 -2.06 4.34 -7.24
C GLU A 12 -2.74 4.74 -5.93
N GLU A 13 -3.79 4.03 -5.53
CA GLU A 13 -4.44 4.21 -4.23
C GLU A 13 -3.43 3.97 -3.09
N ILE A 14 -2.63 2.90 -3.16
CA ILE A 14 -1.56 2.64 -2.17
C ILE A 14 -0.56 3.80 -2.13
N ASP A 15 -0.13 4.36 -3.26
CA ASP A 15 0.79 5.50 -3.30
C ASP A 15 0.19 6.75 -2.62
N ILE A 16 -1.09 7.03 -2.86
CA ILE A 16 -1.82 8.13 -2.24
C ILE A 16 -1.84 7.93 -0.72
N LEU A 17 -2.26 6.75 -0.25
CA LEU A 17 -2.31 6.43 1.17
C LEU A 17 -0.92 6.55 1.82
N MET A 18 0.14 6.04 1.20
CA MET A 18 1.50 6.18 1.72
C MET A 18 1.94 7.64 1.79
N SER A 19 1.63 8.43 0.77
CA SER A 19 1.98 9.86 0.71
C SER A 19 1.27 10.65 1.79
N GLU A 20 -0.02 10.37 2.03
CA GLU A 20 -0.79 10.98 3.11
C GLU A 20 -0.24 10.64 4.50
N VAL A 21 0.08 9.37 4.77
CA VAL A 21 0.71 8.99 6.05
C VAL A 21 2.01 9.77 6.25
N LYS A 22 2.86 9.82 5.23
CA LYS A 22 4.15 10.53 5.32
C LYS A 22 3.98 12.03 5.50
N ALA A 23 3.03 12.66 4.81
CA ALA A 23 2.74 14.07 4.96
C ALA A 23 2.26 14.41 6.38
N ARG A 24 1.40 13.58 6.97
CA ARG A 24 0.87 13.77 8.34
C ARG A 24 1.92 13.53 9.43
N THR A 25 2.81 12.56 9.22
CA THR A 25 3.75 12.09 10.26
C THR A 25 5.19 12.63 10.09
N GLY A 26 5.53 13.17 8.93
CA GLY A 26 6.90 13.55 8.58
C GLY A 26 7.85 12.35 8.40
N TRP A 27 7.33 11.13 8.23
CA TRP A 27 8.16 9.93 8.18
C TRP A 27 9.03 9.84 6.91
N SER A 28 10.26 9.36 7.10
CA SER A 28 11.11 8.89 6.01
C SER A 28 10.58 7.60 5.39
N ASP A 29 11.04 7.27 4.18
CA ASP A 29 10.70 6.00 3.53
C ASP A 29 11.10 4.79 4.37
N ASP A 30 12.25 4.87 5.04
CA ASP A 30 12.76 3.78 5.84
C ASP A 30 11.86 3.54 7.08
N LYS A 31 11.38 4.62 7.70
CA LYS A 31 10.42 4.52 8.80
C LYS A 31 9.07 3.98 8.30
N MET A 32 8.59 4.47 7.16
CA MET A 32 7.34 4.02 6.55
C MET A 32 7.39 2.53 6.21
N ALA A 33 8.44 2.09 5.50
CA ALA A 33 8.66 0.70 5.12
C ALA A 33 8.66 -0.22 6.35
N LYS A 34 9.38 0.16 7.40
CA LYS A 34 9.41 -0.60 8.66
C LYS A 34 8.03 -0.67 9.31
N SER A 35 7.29 0.43 9.35
CA SER A 35 5.96 0.50 9.99
C SER A 35 4.93 -0.39 9.29
N ILE A 36 4.97 -0.50 7.95
CA ILE A 36 4.07 -1.38 7.19
C ILE A 36 4.65 -2.78 6.94
N GLY A 37 5.84 -3.08 7.46
CA GLY A 37 6.45 -4.42 7.40
C GLY A 37 7.01 -4.82 6.04
N ILE A 38 7.54 -3.87 5.27
CA ILE A 38 8.20 -4.14 3.98
C ILE A 38 9.66 -3.69 3.97
N GLY A 39 10.44 -4.23 3.03
CA GLY A 39 11.81 -3.78 2.82
C GLY A 39 11.85 -2.36 2.26
N LYS A 40 12.81 -1.54 2.73
CA LYS A 40 13.05 -0.19 2.19
C LYS A 40 13.25 -0.17 0.67
N GLN A 41 13.80 -1.25 0.12
CA GLN A 41 14.04 -1.40 -1.31
C GLN A 41 12.73 -1.41 -2.10
N THR A 42 11.62 -1.88 -1.52
CA THR A 42 10.29 -1.89 -2.17
C THR A 42 9.82 -0.47 -2.48
N ILE A 43 9.91 0.46 -1.51
CA ILE A 43 9.58 1.88 -1.73
C ILE A 43 10.56 2.54 -2.71
N ARG A 44 11.86 2.22 -2.60
CA ARG A 44 12.87 2.76 -3.52
C ARG A 44 12.67 2.29 -4.97
N ASN A 45 12.38 1.01 -5.18
CA ASN A 45 12.14 0.44 -6.50
C ASN A 45 10.91 1.06 -7.16
N LYS A 46 9.83 1.30 -6.40
CA LYS A 46 8.68 2.03 -6.91
C LYS A 46 9.06 3.42 -7.40
N ARG A 47 9.76 4.21 -6.57
CA ARG A 47 10.11 5.59 -6.91
C ARG A 47 11.09 5.69 -8.08
N ARG A 48 12.15 4.86 -8.07
CA ARG A 48 13.23 4.92 -9.09
C ARG A 48 12.81 4.24 -10.39
N ASP A 49 12.25 3.04 -10.29
CA ASP A 49 12.03 2.15 -11.43
C ASP A 49 10.55 2.16 -11.89
N LYS A 50 9.69 2.98 -11.27
CA LYS A 50 8.24 3.05 -11.50
C LYS A 50 7.53 1.68 -11.42
N LYS A 51 8.14 0.73 -10.70
CA LYS A 51 7.61 -0.63 -10.53
C LYS A 51 6.42 -0.63 -9.59
N LEU A 52 5.36 -1.37 -9.93
CA LEU A 52 4.23 -1.58 -9.03
C LEU A 52 4.69 -2.28 -7.73
N TYR A 53 4.05 -1.94 -6.63
CA TYR A 53 4.23 -2.63 -5.37
C TYR A 53 3.64 -4.04 -5.42
N THR A 54 4.36 -4.96 -4.80
CA THR A 54 3.84 -6.26 -4.38
C THR A 54 3.84 -6.28 -2.87
N LEU A 55 2.72 -5.83 -2.27
CA LEU A 55 2.57 -5.75 -0.82
C LEU A 55 1.87 -7.00 -0.27
N PRO A 56 2.38 -7.59 0.83
CA PRO A 56 1.62 -8.57 1.59
C PRO A 56 0.30 -7.98 2.11
N PHE A 57 -0.73 -8.81 2.24
CA PHE A 57 -2.03 -8.41 2.81
C PHE A 57 -1.88 -7.69 4.16
N VAL A 58 -1.00 -8.20 5.04
CA VAL A 58 -0.72 -7.59 6.35
C VAL A 58 -0.18 -6.16 6.22
N SER A 59 0.65 -5.89 5.21
CA SER A 59 1.18 -4.53 4.97
C SER A 59 0.10 -3.55 4.54
N ILE A 60 -0.85 -4.03 3.71
CA ILE A 60 -2.02 -3.24 3.31
C ILE A 60 -2.90 -2.94 4.53
N MET A 61 -3.14 -3.93 5.39
CA MET A 61 -3.90 -3.72 6.63
C MET A 61 -3.21 -2.71 7.56
N ASN A 62 -1.89 -2.79 7.71
CA ASN A 62 -1.14 -1.85 8.54
C ASN A 62 -1.25 -0.42 7.99
N LEU A 63 -1.14 -0.25 6.67
CA LEU A 63 -1.33 1.04 6.00
C LEU A 63 -2.75 1.59 6.21
N ALA A 64 -3.78 0.77 6.00
CA ALA A 64 -5.17 1.16 6.20
C ALA A 64 -5.43 1.58 7.66
N LYS A 65 -4.88 0.85 8.63
CA LYS A 65 -4.98 1.20 10.06
C LYS A 65 -4.32 2.54 10.37
N MET A 66 -3.14 2.83 9.81
CA MET A 66 -2.46 4.13 10.01
C MET A 66 -3.26 5.30 9.44
N MET A 67 -4.02 5.05 8.38
CA MET A 67 -4.90 6.02 7.76
C MET A 67 -6.23 6.22 8.50
N GLY A 68 -6.48 5.44 9.56
CA GLY A 68 -7.70 5.51 10.36
C GLY A 68 -8.89 4.76 9.76
N TYR A 69 -8.67 3.87 8.78
CA TYR A 69 -9.75 3.05 8.24
C TYR A 69 -10.20 2.00 9.25
N THR A 70 -11.51 1.77 9.29
CA THR A 70 -12.08 0.58 9.91
C THR A 70 -11.93 -0.59 8.94
N ILE A 71 -11.24 -1.65 9.36
CA ILE A 71 -11.00 -2.84 8.54
C ILE A 71 -12.05 -3.89 8.92
N LYS A 72 -12.81 -4.37 7.93
CA LYS A 72 -13.73 -5.50 8.07
C LYS A 72 -13.25 -6.65 7.19
N ILE A 73 -13.07 -7.83 7.77
CA ILE A 73 -12.75 -9.05 7.05
C ILE A 73 -14.02 -9.88 6.99
N GLU A 74 -14.61 -9.96 5.81
CA GLU A 74 -15.84 -10.69 5.56
C GLU A 74 -15.52 -11.95 4.77
N LYS A 75 -15.81 -13.11 5.35
CA LYS A 75 -15.82 -14.36 4.59
C LYS A 75 -17.11 -14.37 3.77
N ARG A 76 -16.99 -14.26 2.46
CA ARG A 76 -18.09 -14.60 1.55
C ARG A 76 -18.07 -16.11 1.38
N ASP A 77 -19.21 -16.76 1.56
CA ASP A 77 -19.37 -18.18 1.23
C ASP A 77 -19.27 -18.33 -0.29
N VAL A 78 -18.04 -18.32 -0.79
CA VAL A 78 -17.72 -18.68 -2.16
C VAL A 78 -17.70 -20.20 -2.19
N TYR A 79 -18.85 -20.79 -2.53
CA TYR A 79 -18.88 -22.16 -2.99
C TYR A 79 -18.12 -22.17 -4.33
N ILE A 80 -16.88 -22.66 -4.29
CA ILE A 80 -16.04 -22.93 -5.47
C ILE A 80 -16.60 -24.18 -6.16
#